data_AF-A0A0Q0L2J4-F1
#
_entry.id   AF-A0A0Q0L2J4-F1
#
_cell.length_a   1.000
_cell.length_b   1.000
_cell.length_c   1.000
_cell.angle_alpha   90.00
_cell.angle_beta   90.00
_cell.angle_gamma   90.00
#
_symmetry.space_group_name_H-M   'P 1'
#
loop_
_entity.id
_entity.type
_entity.pdbx_description
1 polymer ?
#
loop_
_entity_poly.entity_id
_entity_poly.type
_entity_poly.pdbx_seq_one_letter_code
_entity_poly.pdbx_strand_id
1 'polypeptide(L)'
;MPDVPVSQPVNPGCDAPVGVFDSGVGGLSVLNEIRQTLPNESLLYLADCGHIPYGEKTPEFIIERCLIIADFFHEQGAKALVVACNTATAAGVAHIRQRYPDWPIVGMEPAVKPAAEATLSGVVGVLATTGTLQSARFAALLDRFASDVSVVTQPCPGLVELIETGDLVSPQIRQLLQRYVEPLLAARCDTIILGCTHYPFLKPLLREMLPESVTLIDTGAAVARQLQRLLSRFGLLASGPARETVYWSSDIPDNFGKILPFLSQMSGNVRSFRL
;
A
#
# COMPACT_ATOMS: atom_id res chain seq x y z
N MET A 1 14.93 36.09 -27.77
CA MET A 1 14.80 34.68 -27.37
C MET A 1 13.32 34.37 -27.44
N PRO A 2 12.86 33.36 -28.20
CA PRO A 2 11.45 33.04 -28.22
C PRO A 2 11.08 32.34 -26.92
N ASP A 3 10.00 32.82 -26.29
CA ASP A 3 9.39 32.25 -25.11
C ASP A 3 9.06 30.77 -25.34
N VAL A 4 9.68 29.89 -24.53
CA VAL A 4 9.29 28.50 -24.44
C VAL A 4 7.92 28.48 -23.74
N PRO A 5 6.86 27.92 -24.35
CA PRO A 5 5.59 27.80 -23.66
C PRO A 5 5.78 26.90 -22.44
N VAL A 6 5.55 27.44 -21.25
CA VAL A 6 5.35 26.62 -20.06
C VAL A 6 4.14 25.74 -20.36
N SER A 7 4.35 24.44 -20.49
CA SER A 7 3.27 23.48 -20.74
C SER A 7 2.24 23.62 -19.63
N GLN A 8 1.05 24.09 -19.98
CA GLN A 8 -0.08 24.06 -19.05
C GLN A 8 -0.30 22.62 -18.61
N PRO A 9 -0.51 22.34 -17.31
CA PRO A 9 -0.86 20.99 -16.88
C PRO A 9 -2.16 20.61 -17.57
N VAL A 10 -2.10 19.59 -18.42
CA VAL A 10 -3.27 19.00 -19.06
C VAL A 10 -4.16 18.54 -17.93
N ASN A 11 -5.31 19.20 -17.70
CA ASN A 11 -6.29 18.71 -16.75
C ASN A 11 -6.74 17.33 -17.24
N PRO A 12 -6.34 16.24 -16.58
CA PRO A 12 -6.64 14.92 -17.07
C PRO A 12 -8.16 14.77 -16.98
N GLY A 13 -8.81 14.54 -18.13
CA GLY A 13 -10.27 14.36 -18.18
C GLY A 13 -10.72 13.27 -17.20
N CYS A 14 -12.00 13.27 -16.82
CA CYS A 14 -12.51 12.34 -15.80
C CYS A 14 -12.27 10.85 -16.14
N ASP A 15 -12.04 10.47 -17.39
CA ASP A 15 -11.72 9.09 -17.78
C ASP A 15 -10.21 8.76 -17.82
N ALA A 16 -9.35 9.71 -17.44
CA ALA A 16 -7.92 9.47 -17.24
C ALA A 16 -7.70 8.49 -16.06
N PRO A 17 -6.61 7.71 -16.07
CA PRO A 17 -6.47 6.64 -15.10
C PRO A 17 -6.01 7.14 -13.73
N VAL A 18 -6.21 6.32 -12.70
CA VAL A 18 -5.59 6.49 -11.38
C VAL A 18 -4.28 5.73 -11.35
N GLY A 19 -3.20 6.39 -10.94
CA GLY A 19 -1.91 5.75 -10.67
C GLY A 19 -1.93 5.10 -9.29
N VAL A 20 -1.44 3.88 -9.19
CA VAL A 20 -1.30 3.14 -7.93
C VAL A 20 0.13 2.61 -7.89
N PHE A 21 0.89 2.97 -6.84
CA PHE A 21 2.27 2.52 -6.71
C PHE A 21 2.52 1.86 -5.37
N ASP A 22 3.32 0.81 -5.38
CA ASP A 22 3.85 0.16 -4.19
C ASP A 22 5.34 -0.15 -4.39
N SER A 23 6.04 -0.42 -3.29
CA SER A 23 7.42 -0.86 -3.38
C SER A 23 7.55 -2.18 -4.14
N GLY A 24 6.51 -3.04 -4.16
CA GLY A 24 6.51 -4.29 -4.90
C GLY A 24 5.11 -4.76 -5.26
N VAL A 25 4.81 -6.05 -5.05
CA VAL A 25 3.51 -6.66 -5.38
C VAL A 25 2.46 -6.50 -4.27
N GLY A 26 2.86 -6.06 -3.07
CA GLY A 26 1.98 -5.88 -1.92
C GLY A 26 0.78 -4.98 -2.21
N GLY A 27 1.02 -3.89 -2.97
CA GLY A 27 -0.01 -2.93 -3.37
C GLY A 27 -1.15 -3.50 -4.20
N LEU A 28 -1.03 -4.71 -4.73
CA LEU A 28 -2.13 -5.42 -5.39
C LEU A 28 -3.33 -5.63 -4.44
N SER A 29 -3.10 -5.76 -3.13
CA SER A 29 -4.17 -5.85 -2.14
C SER A 29 -5.05 -4.59 -2.15
N VAL A 30 -4.42 -3.41 -2.24
CA VAL A 30 -5.11 -2.12 -2.34
C VAL A 30 -5.73 -1.93 -3.73
N LEU A 31 -5.03 -2.35 -4.79
CA LEU A 31 -5.54 -2.28 -6.16
C LEU A 31 -6.86 -3.06 -6.32
N ASN A 32 -6.95 -4.24 -5.70
CA ASN A 32 -8.17 -5.06 -5.71
C ASN A 32 -9.35 -4.36 -5.01
N GLU A 33 -9.10 -3.72 -3.87
CA GLU A 33 -10.10 -2.94 -3.13
C GLU A 33 -10.58 -1.71 -3.94
N ILE A 34 -9.66 -1.04 -4.65
CA ILE A 34 -10.00 0.07 -5.55
C ILE A 34 -10.94 -0.43 -6.66
N ARG A 35 -10.62 -1.55 -7.33
CA ARG A 35 -11.48 -2.09 -8.39
C ARG A 35 -12.88 -2.45 -7.91
N GLN A 36 -12.99 -3.05 -6.73
CA GLN A 36 -14.30 -3.41 -6.15
C GLN A 36 -15.12 -2.17 -5.81
N THR A 37 -14.47 -1.13 -5.27
CA THR A 37 -15.14 0.11 -4.84
C THR A 37 -15.45 1.05 -6.02
N LEU A 38 -14.59 1.07 -7.04
CA LEU A 38 -14.56 2.00 -8.16
C LEU A 38 -14.39 1.23 -9.49
N PRO A 39 -15.37 0.41 -9.90
CA PRO A 39 -15.24 -0.51 -11.04
C PRO A 39 -15.09 0.18 -12.40
N ASN A 40 -15.43 1.46 -12.51
CA ASN A 40 -15.32 2.25 -13.74
C ASN A 40 -13.95 2.93 -13.88
N GLU A 41 -13.11 2.89 -12.85
CA GLU A 41 -11.83 3.58 -12.86
C GLU A 41 -10.78 2.79 -13.65
N SER A 42 -10.15 3.45 -14.63
CA SER A 42 -8.97 2.91 -15.29
C SER A 42 -7.78 3.01 -14.35
N LEU A 43 -6.98 1.97 -14.24
CA LEU A 43 -5.88 1.90 -13.28
C LEU A 43 -4.53 1.70 -13.99
N LEU A 44 -3.52 2.39 -13.48
CA LEU A 44 -2.11 2.15 -13.79
C LEU A 44 -1.44 1.66 -12.51
N TYR A 45 -0.73 0.53 -12.54
CA TYR A 45 -0.05 -0.01 -11.37
C TYR A 45 1.46 -0.10 -11.59
N LEU A 46 2.26 0.42 -10.67
CA LEU A 46 3.72 0.30 -10.69
C LEU A 46 4.21 -0.37 -9.41
N ALA A 47 4.95 -1.47 -9.58
CA ALA A 47 5.72 -2.12 -8.54
C ALA A 47 7.19 -1.73 -8.65
N ASP A 48 7.78 -1.12 -7.62
CA ASP A 48 9.22 -0.81 -7.61
C ASP A 48 10.08 -2.02 -7.17
N CYS A 49 9.75 -3.23 -7.68
CA CYS A 49 10.34 -4.51 -7.28
C CYS A 49 11.88 -4.55 -7.32
N GLY A 50 12.53 -3.75 -8.16
CA GLY A 50 14.00 -3.66 -8.21
C GLY A 50 14.65 -3.06 -6.96
N HIS A 51 13.85 -2.46 -6.06
CA HIS A 51 14.32 -1.71 -4.91
C HIS A 51 13.72 -2.18 -3.56
N ILE A 52 12.96 -3.28 -3.56
CA ILE A 52 12.44 -3.88 -2.33
C ILE A 52 13.55 -4.45 -1.42
N PRO A 53 13.27 -4.67 -0.13
CA PRO A 53 12.14 -4.10 0.62
C PRO A 53 12.43 -2.66 1.03
N TYR A 54 11.46 -1.76 0.86
CA TYR A 54 11.60 -0.37 1.33
C TYR A 54 11.77 -0.28 2.85
N GLY A 55 11.23 -1.24 3.60
CA GLY A 55 11.30 -1.29 5.07
C GLY A 55 12.72 -1.30 5.64
N GLU A 56 13.74 -1.56 4.82
CA GLU A 56 15.16 -1.64 5.19
C GLU A 56 16.00 -0.51 4.57
N LYS A 57 15.37 0.39 3.81
CA LYS A 57 16.05 1.51 3.15
C LYS A 57 15.97 2.77 4.00
N THR A 58 16.85 3.74 3.73
CA THR A 58 16.81 5.03 4.42
C THR A 58 15.61 5.87 3.95
N PRO A 59 15.09 6.77 4.80
CA PRO A 59 14.01 7.69 4.39
C PRO A 59 14.35 8.49 3.14
N GLU A 60 15.58 8.98 3.01
CA GLU A 60 16.03 9.78 1.87
C GLU A 60 15.92 9.01 0.55
N PHE A 61 16.37 7.76 0.55
CA PHE A 61 16.25 6.87 -0.61
C PHE A 61 14.77 6.64 -0.98
N ILE A 62 13.93 6.37 0.01
CA ILE A 62 12.49 6.14 -0.22
C ILE A 62 11.83 7.40 -0.79
N ILE A 63 12.17 8.59 -0.28
CA ILE A 63 11.67 9.87 -0.78
C ILE A 63 12.07 10.06 -2.24
N GLU A 64 13.33 9.82 -2.59
CA GLU A 64 13.81 9.91 -3.98
C GLU A 64 13.00 9.00 -4.91
N ARG A 65 12.84 7.72 -4.55
CA ARG A 65 12.04 6.77 -5.35
C ARG A 65 10.58 7.21 -5.47
N CYS A 66 9.98 7.68 -4.37
CA CYS A 66 8.61 8.20 -4.38
C CYS A 66 8.42 9.34 -5.37
N LEU A 67 9.37 10.27 -5.46
CA LEU A 67 9.31 11.40 -6.38
C LEU A 67 9.49 10.97 -7.84
N ILE A 68 10.43 10.08 -8.12
CA ILE A 68 10.65 9.51 -9.47
C ILE A 68 9.36 8.83 -9.97
N ILE A 69 8.74 8.01 -9.13
CA ILE A 69 7.52 7.27 -9.50
C ILE A 69 6.32 8.22 -9.63
N ALA A 70 6.21 9.22 -8.77
CA ALA A 70 5.17 10.23 -8.89
C ALA A 70 5.28 11.04 -10.19
N ASP A 71 6.51 11.45 -10.56
CA ASP A 71 6.79 12.14 -11.82
C ASP A 71 6.36 11.27 -13.02
N PHE A 72 6.71 9.98 -13.00
CA PHE A 72 6.28 9.04 -14.03
C PHE A 72 4.74 8.98 -14.18
N PHE A 73 3.99 8.80 -13.09
CA PHE A 73 2.52 8.75 -13.17
C PHE A 73 1.91 10.07 -13.63
N HIS A 74 2.51 11.19 -13.23
CA HIS A 74 2.08 12.50 -13.68
C HIS A 74 2.27 12.65 -15.21
N GLU A 75 3.41 12.21 -15.75
CA GLU A 75 3.69 12.17 -17.19
C GLU A 75 2.79 11.20 -17.96
N GLN A 76 2.38 10.08 -17.34
CA GLN A 76 1.37 9.18 -17.90
C GLN A 76 -0.06 9.76 -17.89
N GLY A 77 -0.25 10.97 -17.37
CA GLY A 77 -1.53 11.66 -17.33
C GLY A 77 -2.50 11.10 -16.29
N ALA A 78 -1.99 10.50 -15.21
CA ALA A 78 -2.86 9.98 -14.16
C ALA A 78 -3.59 11.11 -13.42
N LYS A 79 -4.90 10.99 -13.24
CA LYS A 79 -5.74 12.02 -12.59
C LYS A 79 -5.64 12.04 -11.07
N ALA A 80 -5.18 10.96 -10.47
CA ALA A 80 -4.92 10.82 -9.04
C ALA A 80 -3.80 9.81 -8.81
N LEU A 81 -3.18 9.88 -7.64
CA LEU A 81 -2.16 8.93 -7.20
C LEU A 81 -2.56 8.25 -5.89
N VAL A 82 -2.38 6.94 -5.83
CA VAL A 82 -2.45 6.14 -4.61
C VAL A 82 -1.06 5.59 -4.30
N VAL A 83 -0.52 5.99 -3.15
CA VAL A 83 0.70 5.43 -2.57
C VAL A 83 0.32 4.20 -1.74
N ALA A 84 0.25 3.05 -2.40
CA ALA A 84 -0.17 1.75 -1.87
C ALA A 84 0.96 1.01 -1.14
N CYS A 85 1.83 1.74 -0.45
CA CYS A 85 2.92 1.21 0.38
C CYS A 85 2.91 1.93 1.74
N ASN A 86 2.89 1.19 2.85
CA ASN A 86 2.93 1.80 4.19
C ASN A 86 4.26 2.54 4.42
N THR A 87 5.38 1.91 4.07
CA THR A 87 6.71 2.53 4.23
C THR A 87 6.87 3.76 3.33
N ALA A 88 6.45 3.70 2.06
CA ALA A 88 6.52 4.86 1.15
C ALA A 88 5.56 5.98 1.58
N THR A 89 4.38 5.63 2.12
CA THR A 89 3.47 6.61 2.71
C THR A 89 4.10 7.30 3.92
N ALA A 90 4.78 6.55 4.78
CA ALA A 90 5.40 7.09 5.98
C ALA A 90 6.55 8.06 5.68
N ALA A 91 7.36 7.76 4.67
CA ALA A 91 8.53 8.58 4.31
C ALA A 91 8.23 9.65 3.23
N GLY A 92 7.53 9.30 2.16
CA GLY A 92 7.52 10.08 0.92
C GLY A 92 6.24 10.86 0.59
N VAL A 93 5.07 10.47 1.12
CA VAL A 93 3.78 11.05 0.65
C VAL A 93 3.67 12.57 0.86
N ALA A 94 4.29 13.11 1.91
CA ALA A 94 4.29 14.54 2.19
C ALA A 94 5.08 15.31 1.11
N HIS A 95 6.21 14.75 0.66
CA HIS A 95 7.04 15.32 -0.39
C HIS A 95 6.34 15.29 -1.75
N ILE A 96 5.61 14.21 -2.07
CA ILE A 96 4.81 14.15 -3.30
C ILE A 96 3.74 15.24 -3.29
N ARG A 97 3.02 15.40 -2.16
CA ARG A 97 1.99 16.45 -2.02
C ARG A 97 2.55 17.86 -2.10
N GLN A 98 3.77 18.08 -1.62
CA GLN A 98 4.45 19.37 -1.75
C GLN A 98 4.80 19.67 -3.21
N ARG A 99 5.23 18.65 -3.96
CA ARG A 99 5.58 18.78 -5.39
C ARG A 99 4.34 18.95 -6.27
N TYR A 100 3.25 18.28 -5.94
CA TYR A 100 1.99 18.27 -6.69
C TYR A 100 0.79 18.65 -5.80
N PRO A 101 0.65 19.93 -5.42
CA PRO A 101 -0.37 20.36 -4.45
C PRO A 101 -1.82 20.19 -4.95
N ASP A 102 -2.04 20.27 -6.26
CA ASP A 102 -3.38 20.17 -6.87
C ASP A 102 -3.75 18.74 -7.30
N TRP A 103 -2.81 17.79 -7.19
CA TRP A 103 -3.04 16.41 -7.61
C TRP A 103 -3.64 15.59 -6.45
N PRO A 104 -4.81 14.94 -6.63
CA PRO A 104 -5.37 14.09 -5.59
C PRO A 104 -4.44 12.92 -5.23
N ILE A 105 -3.80 13.00 -4.06
CA ILE A 105 -2.85 11.99 -3.58
C ILE A 105 -3.38 11.31 -2.31
N VAL A 106 -3.68 10.02 -2.43
CA VAL A 106 -4.03 9.14 -1.32
C VAL A 106 -2.80 8.36 -0.89
N GLY A 107 -2.52 8.34 0.41
CA GLY A 107 -1.55 7.40 0.99
C GLY A 107 -2.27 6.35 1.80
N MET A 108 -1.52 5.42 2.40
CA MET A 108 -2.08 4.46 3.33
C MET A 108 -2.76 5.15 4.52
N GLU A 109 -3.98 4.72 4.81
CA GLU A 109 -4.78 5.20 5.94
C GLU A 109 -4.27 4.60 7.27
N PRO A 110 -4.44 5.29 8.40
CA PRO A 110 -4.01 4.78 9.70
C PRO A 110 -4.95 3.66 10.19
N ALA A 111 -4.40 2.47 10.42
CA ALA A 111 -5.13 1.35 11.01
C ALA A 111 -5.27 1.43 12.55
N VAL A 112 -4.50 2.30 13.21
CA VAL A 112 -4.44 2.37 14.69
C VAL A 112 -5.79 2.76 15.28
N LYS A 113 -6.45 3.78 14.74
CA LYS A 113 -7.77 4.22 15.22
C LYS A 113 -8.84 3.12 15.14
N PRO A 114 -9.11 2.49 13.97
CA PRO A 114 -10.11 1.44 13.91
C PRO A 114 -9.74 0.22 14.76
N ALA A 115 -8.46 -0.05 14.98
CA ALA A 115 -8.03 -1.12 15.88
C ALA A 115 -8.28 -0.79 17.36
N ALA A 116 -8.00 0.45 17.78
CA ALA A 116 -8.30 0.92 19.13
C ALA A 116 -9.81 0.92 19.42
N GLU A 117 -10.64 1.20 18.41
CA GLU A 117 -12.10 1.14 18.51
C GLU A 117 -12.66 -0.30 18.49
N ALA A 118 -11.93 -1.26 17.90
CA ALA A 118 -12.37 -2.65 17.75
C ALA A 118 -11.94 -3.57 18.90
N THR A 119 -10.85 -3.25 19.61
CA THR A 119 -10.33 -4.10 20.69
C THR A 119 -11.28 -4.15 21.89
N LEU A 120 -11.45 -5.35 22.45
CA LEU A 120 -12.21 -5.61 23.67
C LEU A 120 -11.27 -5.80 24.87
N SER A 121 -10.06 -6.32 24.64
CA SER A 121 -9.03 -6.50 25.66
C SER A 121 -8.27 -5.20 25.96
N GLY A 122 -8.40 -4.19 25.09
CA GLY A 122 -7.59 -2.98 25.13
C GLY A 122 -6.15 -3.22 24.65
N VAL A 123 -5.85 -4.37 24.03
CA VAL A 123 -4.52 -4.72 23.53
C VAL A 123 -4.54 -4.92 22.02
N VAL A 124 -3.82 -4.06 21.31
CA VAL A 124 -3.70 -4.06 19.85
C VAL A 124 -2.29 -4.48 19.44
N GLY A 125 -2.18 -5.49 18.59
CA GLY A 125 -0.94 -5.94 17.99
C GLY A 125 -0.71 -5.28 16.63
N VAL A 126 0.53 -4.98 16.27
CA VAL A 126 0.88 -4.39 14.97
C VAL A 126 1.99 -5.19 14.32
N LEU A 127 1.66 -5.92 13.25
CA LEU A 127 2.64 -6.57 12.37
C LEU A 127 3.00 -5.58 11.26
N ALA A 128 4.24 -5.11 11.19
CA ALA A 128 4.67 -4.18 10.14
C ALA A 128 6.16 -4.29 9.80
N THR A 129 6.60 -3.55 8.79
CA THR A 129 8.03 -3.43 8.46
C THR A 129 8.76 -2.57 9.47
N THR A 130 10.05 -2.81 9.66
CA THR A 130 10.91 -2.05 10.58
C THR A 130 10.85 -0.55 10.30
N GLY A 131 11.02 -0.13 9.04
CA GLY A 131 10.92 1.28 8.65
C GLY A 131 9.56 1.92 8.94
N THR A 132 8.45 1.16 8.88
CA THR A 132 7.13 1.69 9.26
C THR A 132 7.06 1.98 10.76
N LEU A 133 7.48 1.01 11.58
CA LEU A 133 7.42 1.11 13.04
C LEU A 133 8.37 2.19 13.61
N GLN A 134 9.49 2.45 12.93
CA GLN A 134 10.46 3.48 13.31
C GLN A 134 10.08 4.90 12.82
N SER A 135 9.02 5.04 12.01
CA SER A 135 8.68 6.32 11.41
C SER A 135 8.04 7.30 12.41
N ALA A 136 8.37 8.59 12.28
CA ALA A 136 7.72 9.66 13.05
C ALA A 136 6.20 9.70 12.83
N ARG A 137 5.74 9.31 11.62
CA ARG A 137 4.31 9.19 11.32
C ARG A 137 3.63 8.12 12.19
N PHE A 138 4.25 6.95 12.36
CA PHE A 138 3.68 5.90 13.20
C PHE A 138 3.67 6.30 14.68
N ALA A 139 4.75 6.90 15.19
CA ALA A 139 4.78 7.46 16.54
C ALA A 139 3.63 8.47 16.78
N ALA A 140 3.43 9.42 15.86
CA ALA A 140 2.34 10.40 15.95
C ALA A 140 0.94 9.75 15.88
N LEU A 141 0.79 8.60 15.22
CA LEU A 141 -0.47 7.86 15.21
C LEU A 141 -0.76 7.19 16.55
N LEU A 142 0.26 6.65 17.21
CA LEU A 142 0.12 6.09 18.55
C LEU A 142 -0.26 7.18 19.54
N ASP A 143 0.45 8.31 19.54
CA ASP A 143 0.17 9.44 20.44
C ASP A 143 -1.27 9.96 20.29
N ARG A 144 -1.80 9.94 19.07
CA ARG A 144 -3.12 10.50 18.76
C ARG A 144 -4.28 9.53 19.00
N PHE A 145 -4.07 8.23 18.79
CA PHE A 145 -5.17 7.26 18.72
C PHE A 145 -5.04 6.07 19.65
N ALA A 146 -3.92 5.93 20.36
CA ALA A 146 -3.66 4.82 21.26
C ALA A 146 -3.57 5.23 22.75
N SER A 147 -4.16 6.36 23.14
CA SER A 147 -4.15 6.84 24.53
C SER A 147 -4.75 5.85 25.53
N ASP A 148 -5.75 5.09 25.08
CA ASP A 148 -6.56 4.21 25.94
C ASP A 148 -6.35 2.72 25.65
N VAL A 149 -5.36 2.37 24.82
CA VAL A 149 -5.05 0.97 24.45
C VAL A 149 -3.55 0.70 24.53
N SER A 150 -3.19 -0.54 24.89
CA SER A 150 -1.82 -1.02 24.84
C SER A 150 -1.48 -1.49 23.44
N VAL A 151 -0.48 -0.89 22.81
CA VAL A 151 -0.04 -1.27 21.46
C VAL A 151 1.25 -2.10 21.53
N VAL A 152 1.20 -3.32 20.99
CA VAL A 152 2.34 -4.24 20.89
C VAL A 152 2.83 -4.27 19.46
N THR A 153 3.99 -3.69 19.20
CA THR A 153 4.57 -3.61 17.85
C THR A 153 5.51 -4.77 17.59
N GLN A 154 5.36 -5.42 16.44
CA GLN A 154 6.19 -6.54 16.02
C GLN A 154 6.73 -6.30 14.61
N PRO A 155 8.05 -6.05 14.44
CA PRO A 155 8.67 -6.05 13.13
C PRO A 155 8.69 -7.46 12.54
N CYS A 156 8.47 -7.58 11.23
CA CYS A 156 8.37 -8.86 10.53
C CYS A 156 9.34 -8.98 9.33
N PRO A 157 10.67 -8.96 9.55
CA PRO A 157 11.65 -9.11 8.47
C PRO A 157 11.51 -10.48 7.77
N GLY A 158 11.83 -10.54 6.48
CA GLY A 158 11.74 -11.77 5.68
C GLY A 158 10.34 -12.14 5.17
N LEU A 159 9.25 -11.58 5.72
CA LEU A 159 7.90 -11.88 5.21
C LEU A 159 7.66 -11.27 3.83
N VAL A 160 8.13 -10.05 3.60
CA VAL A 160 7.91 -9.34 2.33
C VAL A 160 8.56 -10.13 1.19
N GLU A 161 9.80 -10.55 1.41
CA GLU A 161 10.63 -11.28 0.46
C GLU A 161 10.01 -12.63 0.08
N LEU A 162 9.42 -13.35 1.04
CA LEU A 162 8.72 -14.61 0.75
C LEU A 162 7.45 -14.37 -0.07
N ILE A 163 6.61 -13.40 0.33
CA ILE A 163 5.38 -13.07 -0.38
C ILE A 163 5.67 -12.62 -1.81
N GLU A 164 6.76 -11.87 -2.02
CA GLU A 164 7.25 -11.44 -3.34
C GLU A 164 7.72 -12.59 -4.24
N THR A 165 7.99 -13.78 -3.69
CA THR A 165 8.23 -14.99 -4.49
C THR A 165 6.95 -15.79 -4.77
N GLY A 166 5.80 -15.32 -4.29
CA GLY A 166 4.53 -16.02 -4.35
C GLY A 166 4.35 -17.07 -3.25
N ASP A 167 5.25 -17.12 -2.26
CA ASP A 167 5.11 -18.04 -1.13
C ASP A 167 4.16 -17.47 -0.07
N LEU A 168 3.00 -18.10 0.06
CA LEU A 168 1.97 -17.75 1.04
C LEU A 168 1.69 -18.86 2.07
N VAL A 169 2.24 -20.07 1.88
CA VAL A 169 1.81 -21.27 2.60
C VAL A 169 2.94 -22.22 2.99
N SER A 170 4.18 -21.97 2.57
CA SER A 170 5.29 -22.88 2.88
C SER A 170 5.51 -23.04 4.40
N PRO A 171 6.19 -24.13 4.82
CA PRO A 171 6.63 -24.28 6.19
C PRO A 171 7.51 -23.10 6.67
N GLN A 172 8.29 -22.49 5.77
CA GLN A 172 9.16 -21.36 6.10
C GLN A 172 8.36 -20.11 6.46
N ILE A 173 7.38 -19.72 5.63
CA ILE A 173 6.56 -18.53 5.93
C ILE A 173 5.68 -18.76 7.17
N ARG A 174 5.16 -19.98 7.36
CA ARG A 174 4.43 -20.36 8.58
C ARG A 174 5.28 -20.23 9.84
N GLN A 175 6.54 -20.68 9.80
CA GLN A 175 7.44 -20.59 10.95
C GLN A 175 7.78 -19.13 11.30
N LEU A 176 8.04 -18.28 10.30
CA LEU A 176 8.25 -16.85 10.53
C LEU A 176 7.01 -16.20 11.14
N LEU A 177 5.84 -16.45 10.55
CA LEU A 177 4.59 -15.88 11.01
C LEU A 177 4.27 -16.31 12.44
N GLN A 178 4.52 -17.57 12.80
CA GLN A 178 4.36 -18.10 14.15
C GLN A 178 5.20 -17.30 15.16
N ARG A 179 6.49 -17.12 14.86
CA ARG A 179 7.40 -16.32 15.70
C ARG A 179 6.91 -14.89 15.91
N TYR A 180 6.27 -14.30 14.91
CA TYR A 180 5.77 -12.92 14.98
C TYR A 180 4.42 -12.81 15.71
N VAL A 181 3.54 -13.80 15.62
CA VAL A 181 2.25 -13.74 16.33
C VAL A 181 2.36 -14.16 17.79
N GLU A 182 3.31 -15.03 18.16
CA GLU A 182 3.49 -15.53 19.53
C GLU A 182 3.63 -14.40 20.58
N PRO A 183 4.47 -13.36 20.40
CA PRO A 183 4.55 -12.24 21.34
C PRO A 183 3.24 -11.47 21.48
N LEU A 184 2.48 -11.32 20.39
CA LEU A 184 1.18 -10.61 20.40
C LEU A 184 0.15 -11.41 21.21
N LEU A 185 0.10 -12.73 21.01
CA LEU A 185 -0.78 -13.62 21.75
C LEU A 185 -0.40 -13.71 23.24
N ALA A 186 0.90 -13.74 23.55
CA ALA A 186 1.39 -13.71 24.93
C ALA A 186 0.96 -12.42 25.66
N ALA A 187 0.88 -11.31 24.94
CA ALA A 187 0.35 -10.03 25.45
C ALA A 187 -1.19 -9.98 25.52
N ARG A 188 -1.90 -11.05 25.13
CA ARG A 188 -3.38 -11.11 25.08
C ARG A 188 -4.01 -10.11 24.11
N CYS A 189 -3.30 -9.83 23.01
CA CYS A 189 -3.85 -9.08 21.89
C CYS A 189 -5.09 -9.78 21.32
N ASP A 190 -6.17 -9.03 21.14
CA ASP A 190 -7.38 -9.49 20.44
C ASP A 190 -7.60 -8.83 19.08
N THR A 191 -6.76 -7.84 18.73
CA THR A 191 -6.88 -7.08 17.48
C THR A 191 -5.50 -6.87 16.87
N ILE A 192 -5.24 -7.45 15.71
CA ILE A 192 -3.96 -7.36 15.00
C ILE A 192 -4.11 -6.51 13.74
N ILE A 193 -3.29 -5.47 13.66
CA ILE A 193 -3.10 -4.64 12.48
C ILE A 193 -2.09 -5.31 11.52
N LEU A 194 -2.49 -5.45 10.26
CA LEU A 194 -1.65 -5.82 9.13
C LEU A 194 -1.05 -4.54 8.52
N GLY A 195 0.04 -4.06 9.12
CA GLY A 195 0.72 -2.79 8.81
C GLY A 195 1.65 -2.82 7.59
N CYS A 196 1.49 -3.79 6.69
CA CYS A 196 2.20 -3.92 5.43
C CYS A 196 1.21 -4.35 4.34
N THR A 197 1.33 -3.82 3.14
CA THR A 197 0.42 -4.14 2.02
C THR A 197 0.52 -5.58 1.54
N HIS A 198 1.61 -6.28 1.86
CA HIS A 198 1.75 -7.72 1.62
C HIS A 198 0.94 -8.59 2.58
N TYR A 199 0.76 -8.16 3.84
CA TYR A 199 0.24 -9.02 4.89
C TYR A 199 -1.25 -9.40 4.75
N PRO A 200 -2.13 -8.62 4.07
CA PRO A 200 -3.46 -9.08 3.70
C PRO A 200 -3.48 -10.42 2.95
N PHE A 201 -2.46 -10.76 2.16
CA PHE A 201 -2.36 -12.06 1.48
C PHE A 201 -2.18 -13.23 2.44
N LEU A 202 -1.67 -12.97 3.66
CA LEU A 202 -1.49 -13.99 4.69
C LEU A 202 -2.72 -14.16 5.59
N LYS A 203 -3.82 -13.43 5.36
CA LYS A 203 -5.04 -13.59 6.15
C LYS A 203 -5.53 -15.04 6.24
N PRO A 204 -5.57 -15.85 5.15
CA PRO A 204 -5.99 -17.26 5.26
C PRO A 204 -5.10 -18.04 6.23
N LEU A 205 -3.78 -17.91 6.09
CA LEU A 205 -2.81 -18.58 6.96
C LEU A 205 -2.92 -18.09 8.42
N LEU A 206 -3.07 -16.79 8.64
CA LEU A 206 -3.28 -16.20 9.97
C LEU A 206 -4.56 -16.72 10.62
N ARG A 207 -5.64 -16.93 9.85
CA ARG A 207 -6.91 -17.46 10.38
C ARG A 207 -6.81 -18.91 10.83
N GLU A 208 -5.90 -19.69 10.26
CA GLU A 208 -5.61 -21.05 10.75
C GLU A 208 -4.77 -21.04 12.04
N MET A 209 -3.97 -20.00 12.24
CA MET A 209 -2.97 -19.93 13.33
C MET A 209 -3.48 -19.18 14.57
N LEU A 210 -4.37 -18.21 14.37
CA LEU A 210 -4.86 -17.33 15.42
C LEU A 210 -6.20 -17.84 15.99
N PRO A 211 -6.47 -17.59 17.29
CA PRO A 211 -7.80 -17.80 17.84
C PRO A 211 -8.87 -17.02 17.04
N GLU A 212 -10.07 -17.59 16.90
CA GLU A 212 -11.19 -16.96 16.19
C GLU A 212 -11.56 -15.59 16.77
N SER A 213 -11.34 -15.38 18.07
CA SER A 213 -11.55 -14.11 18.77
C SER A 213 -10.60 -12.99 18.33
N VAL A 214 -9.53 -13.29 17.58
CA VAL A 214 -8.61 -12.26 17.11
C VAL A 214 -9.16 -11.59 15.83
N THR A 215 -9.34 -10.29 15.91
CA THR A 215 -9.73 -9.44 14.78
C THR A 215 -8.49 -9.06 13.97
N LEU A 216 -8.54 -9.24 12.65
CA LEU A 216 -7.48 -8.80 11.73
C LEU A 216 -7.93 -7.53 11.01
N ILE A 217 -7.11 -6.48 11.04
CA ILE A 217 -7.41 -5.18 10.42
C ILE A 217 -6.33 -4.84 9.40
N ASP A 218 -6.76 -4.49 8.19
CA ASP A 218 -5.95 -3.80 7.18
C ASP A 218 -6.70 -2.55 6.67
N THR A 219 -6.10 -1.82 5.74
CA THR A 219 -6.57 -0.50 5.32
C THR A 219 -6.88 -0.41 3.82
N GLY A 220 -6.89 -1.51 3.08
CA GLY A 220 -7.11 -1.47 1.62
C GLY A 220 -8.45 -0.84 1.24
N ALA A 221 -9.54 -1.33 1.85
CA ALA A 221 -10.88 -0.79 1.63
C ALA A 221 -11.02 0.67 2.08
N ALA A 222 -10.29 1.08 3.13
CA ALA A 222 -10.29 2.46 3.60
C ALA A 222 -9.62 3.42 2.60
N VAL A 223 -8.51 2.99 1.99
CA VAL A 223 -7.82 3.70 0.92
C VAL A 223 -8.72 3.86 -0.31
N ALA A 224 -9.41 2.80 -0.73
CA ALA A 224 -10.34 2.85 -1.86
C ALA A 224 -11.50 3.85 -1.63
N ARG A 225 -12.09 3.84 -0.41
CA ARG A 225 -13.10 4.84 -0.03
C ARG A 225 -12.56 6.26 0.01
N GLN A 226 -11.32 6.46 0.44
CA GLN A 226 -10.68 7.78 0.43
C GLN A 226 -10.45 8.28 -1.00
N LEU A 227 -9.99 7.41 -1.90
CA LEU A 227 -9.87 7.73 -3.31
C LEU A 227 -11.21 8.16 -3.91
N GLN A 228 -12.28 7.39 -3.67
CA GLN A 228 -13.63 7.74 -4.14
C GLN A 228 -14.06 9.13 -3.64
N ARG A 229 -13.84 9.43 -2.35
CA ARG A 229 -14.17 10.75 -1.78
C ARG A 229 -13.42 11.88 -2.48
N LEU A 230 -12.12 11.71 -2.73
CA LEU A 230 -11.32 12.72 -3.42
C LEU A 230 -11.77 12.87 -4.88
N LEU A 231 -11.91 11.79 -5.64
CA LEU A 231 -12.37 11.86 -7.02
C LEU A 231 -13.75 12.55 -7.13
N SER A 232 -14.68 12.24 -6.22
CA SER A 232 -16.00 12.89 -6.16
C SER A 232 -15.87 14.40 -5.91
N ARG A 233 -15.07 14.78 -4.90
CA ARG A 233 -14.87 16.19 -4.52
C ARG A 233 -14.28 17.02 -5.65
N PHE A 234 -13.40 16.43 -6.45
CA PHE A 234 -12.74 17.10 -7.57
C PHE A 234 -13.53 16.97 -8.89
N GLY A 235 -14.68 16.27 -8.91
CA GLY A 235 -15.45 16.04 -10.13
C GLY A 235 -14.73 15.14 -11.14
N LEU A 236 -13.88 14.23 -10.64
CA LEU A 236 -12.97 13.38 -11.43
C LEU A 236 -13.41 11.92 -11.51
N LEU A 237 -14.59 11.55 -11.01
CA LEU A 237 -15.09 10.17 -11.17
C LEU A 237 -15.27 9.83 -12.66
N ALA A 238 -14.80 8.66 -13.06
CA ALA A 238 -14.92 8.18 -14.45
C ALA A 238 -16.39 8.06 -14.89
N SER A 239 -16.64 8.41 -16.14
CA SER A 239 -17.97 8.38 -16.76
C SER A 239 -18.18 7.15 -17.64
N GLY A 240 -17.09 6.59 -18.18
CA GLY A 240 -17.08 5.40 -19.01
C GLY A 240 -16.64 4.12 -18.29
N PRO A 241 -16.66 2.97 -19.00
CA PRO A 241 -16.12 1.72 -18.46
C PRO A 241 -14.60 1.81 -18.26
N ALA A 242 -14.09 1.08 -17.26
CA ALA A 242 -12.66 0.97 -17.03
C ALA A 242 -11.96 0.35 -18.24
N ARG A 243 -10.79 0.88 -18.59
CA ARG A 243 -9.85 0.25 -19.52
C ARG A 243 -9.06 -0.84 -18.80
N GLU A 244 -8.43 -1.72 -19.59
CA GLU A 244 -7.51 -2.72 -19.05
C GLU A 244 -6.40 -2.05 -18.24
N THR A 245 -6.08 -2.63 -17.08
CA THR A 245 -5.02 -2.12 -16.22
C THR A 245 -3.66 -2.39 -16.84
N VAL A 246 -2.82 -1.37 -16.86
CA VAL A 246 -1.43 -1.49 -17.29
C VAL A 246 -0.54 -1.62 -16.05
N TYR A 247 0.36 -2.59 -16.08
CA TYR A 247 1.29 -2.88 -15.00
C TYR A 247 2.71 -2.51 -15.41
N TRP A 248 3.48 -1.99 -14.46
CA TRP A 248 4.91 -1.73 -14.59
C TRP A 248 5.68 -2.38 -13.44
N SER A 249 6.91 -2.81 -13.73
CA SER A 249 7.88 -3.24 -12.72
C SER A 249 9.23 -2.57 -12.97
N SER A 250 9.91 -2.16 -11.91
CA SER A 250 11.33 -1.76 -11.98
C SER A 250 12.31 -2.93 -11.99
N ASP A 251 11.82 -4.14 -11.70
CA ASP A 251 12.56 -5.39 -11.92
C ASP A 251 12.19 -6.00 -13.31
N ILE A 252 12.68 -7.21 -13.58
CA ILE A 252 12.30 -8.04 -14.72
C ILE A 252 10.77 -8.22 -14.75
N PRO A 253 10.07 -7.72 -15.79
CA PRO A 253 8.61 -7.78 -15.88
C PRO A 253 8.01 -9.19 -15.73
N ASP A 254 8.71 -10.20 -16.25
CA ASP A 254 8.26 -11.60 -16.19
C ASP A 254 8.17 -12.14 -14.75
N ASN A 255 8.99 -11.63 -13.81
CA ASN A 255 8.91 -12.02 -12.41
C ASN A 255 7.56 -11.59 -11.84
N PHE A 256 7.20 -10.32 -12.03
CA PHE A 256 5.92 -9.80 -11.59
C PHE A 256 4.74 -10.46 -12.33
N GLY A 257 4.86 -10.67 -13.65
CA GLY A 257 3.83 -11.30 -14.46
C GLY A 257 3.48 -12.72 -14.00
N LYS A 258 4.44 -13.47 -13.46
CA LYS A 258 4.19 -14.81 -12.88
C LYS A 258 3.43 -14.76 -11.56
N ILE A 259 3.59 -13.70 -10.78
CA ILE A 259 3.00 -13.56 -9.44
C ILE A 259 1.57 -12.98 -9.52
N LEU A 260 1.31 -12.12 -10.50
CA LEU A 260 0.04 -11.41 -10.66
C LEU A 260 -1.20 -12.32 -10.58
N PRO A 261 -1.25 -13.50 -11.23
CA PRO A 261 -2.42 -14.38 -11.16
C PRO A 261 -2.64 -14.97 -9.77
N PHE A 262 -1.57 -15.21 -9.01
CA PHE A 262 -1.67 -15.81 -7.67
C PHE A 262 -2.16 -14.81 -6.63
N LEU A 263 -1.72 -13.55 -6.70
CA LEU A 263 -2.06 -12.54 -5.70
C LEU A 263 -3.30 -11.73 -6.02
N SER A 264 -3.63 -11.57 -7.31
CA SER A 264 -4.78 -10.75 -7.73
C SER A 264 -5.85 -11.52 -8.51
N GLN A 265 -5.60 -12.79 -8.88
CA GLN A 265 -6.44 -13.56 -9.83
C GLN A 265 -6.54 -12.88 -11.20
N MET A 266 -5.50 -12.12 -11.59
CA MET A 266 -5.49 -11.36 -12.84
C MET A 266 -4.29 -11.70 -13.70
N SER A 267 -4.49 -11.51 -14.99
CA SER A 267 -3.44 -11.46 -15.99
C SER A 267 -3.30 -10.04 -16.53
N GLY A 268 -2.13 -9.71 -17.03
CA GLY A 268 -1.86 -8.42 -17.64
C GLY A 268 -0.44 -8.37 -18.17
N ASN A 269 -0.22 -7.56 -19.21
CA ASN A 269 1.12 -7.31 -19.72
C ASN A 269 1.87 -6.38 -18.77
N VAL A 270 2.91 -6.91 -18.12
CA VAL A 270 3.82 -6.11 -17.29
C VAL A 270 4.86 -5.46 -18.19
N ARG A 271 5.01 -4.15 -18.08
CA ARG A 271 5.99 -3.35 -18.79
C ARG A 271 7.20 -3.08 -17.89
N SER A 272 8.36 -2.90 -18.50
CA SER A 272 9.56 -2.46 -17.77
C SER A 272 9.46 -0.96 -17.46
N PHE A 273 9.77 -0.61 -16.22
CA PHE A 273 10.01 0.75 -15.76
C PHE A 273 11.52 0.89 -15.50
N ARG A 274 12.19 1.77 -16.24
CA ARG A 274 13.65 1.95 -16.14
C ARG A 274 13.94 3.40 -15.79
N LEU A 275 14.04 3.70 -14.49
CA LEU A 275 14.51 4.98 -13.93
C LEU A 275 15.19 4.74 -12.59
#